data_AF-A0A3N6E0V8-F1
#
_entry.id   AF-A0A3N6E0V8-F1
#
_cell.length_a   1.000
_cell.length_b   1.000
_cell.length_c   1.000
_cell.angle_alpha   90.00
_cell.angle_beta   90.00
_cell.angle_gamma   90.00
#
_symmetry.space_group_name_H-M   'P 1'
#
loop_
_entity.id
_entity.type
_entity.pdbx_description
1 polymer ?
#
loop_
_entity_poly.entity_id
_entity_poly.type
_entity_poly.pdbx_seq_one_letter_code
_entity_poly.pdbx_strand_id
1 'polypeptide(L)'
;MTDSVLLCQALVSGARPVPDRMEQRAADGFVTATTVANRLVRHGVPFRSAHHLVGDAVRRAVERGSTRLVNLELPPGTPEQAARDLPLHQAVAALEYGGGPGAFAFSFAEARAAMTGHSAWCRRLRDRQRDSAAALDETVRRMMRTEEPMTDRTAEPDRPWLALVESNTTGTGRRFCAAARDRGMRPVMLTRRPERYPYLTQDGITVVVLDTTDDAVVLTACRDLADGAGLAGVTSSSEYFIATAAATANALGLPAPDAEAVERCRDKARQRTVLAEAGVAVPRFAEVKDAASASRAATEMGLPVVVKPVAGSGSIGVLLCETAEDAGRWADRLLTGPDSDGHGRVLVEEYVTGPEYSVETFDDRVVTVVGKHLGAVPHFVETGHDVPARADEREQARLGETTLRALAALRLGWGPAHTELRLSRRGPVVIEVNPRLAGGMIPVAIERATGTDLVDATIARVCGQPAPETGAGAGHGAIRFLVAPHGGTVAALADPEPARSVPGIVTADYIVAAGDTVTISHSFRDRLGYAIGTGPDAETAERVAGQALALLDTEITETPVGPCEAVRQ
;
A
#
# COMPACT_ATOMS: atom_id res chain seq x y z
N MET A 1 13.73 -5.92 24.90
CA MET A 1 12.98 -5.13 25.91
C MET A 1 12.27 -3.94 25.25
N THR A 2 12.92 -3.26 24.30
CA THR A 2 12.35 -2.17 23.47
C THR A 2 11.12 -2.60 22.66
N ASP A 3 11.14 -3.78 22.03
CA ASP A 3 10.03 -4.24 21.18
C ASP A 3 8.78 -4.60 21.98
N SER A 4 8.96 -5.16 23.18
CA SER A 4 7.86 -5.45 24.11
C SER A 4 7.20 -4.18 24.64
N VAL A 5 7.99 -3.11 24.82
CA VAL A 5 7.46 -1.79 25.23
C VAL A 5 6.70 -1.14 24.08
N LEU A 6 7.21 -1.20 22.85
CA LEU A 6 6.53 -0.68 21.65
C LEU A 6 5.22 -1.42 21.35
N LEU A 7 5.20 -2.75 21.50
CA LEU A 7 3.98 -3.56 21.33
C LEU A 7 2.92 -3.22 22.38
N CYS A 8 3.32 -3.08 23.66
CA CYS A 8 2.42 -2.61 24.72
C CYS A 8 1.91 -1.18 24.44
N GLN A 9 2.75 -0.31 23.90
CA GLN A 9 2.37 1.06 23.53
C GLN A 9 1.31 1.04 22.43
N ALA A 10 1.49 0.25 21.37
CA ALA A 10 0.51 0.09 20.30
C ALA A 10 -0.84 -0.47 20.79
N LEU A 11 -0.81 -1.47 21.69
CA LEU A 11 -2.02 -2.05 22.29
C LEU A 11 -2.77 -1.05 23.19
N VAL A 12 -2.04 -0.24 23.96
CA VAL A 12 -2.64 0.73 24.89
C VAL A 12 -3.11 1.99 24.15
N SER A 13 -2.40 2.45 23.12
CA SER A 13 -2.76 3.65 22.34
C SER A 13 -4.07 3.51 21.57
N GLY A 14 -4.48 2.28 21.20
CA GLY A 14 -5.78 1.98 20.61
C GLY A 14 -6.88 1.60 21.61
N ALA A 15 -6.54 1.40 22.88
CA ALA A 15 -7.50 0.95 23.89
C ALA A 15 -8.41 2.10 24.35
N ARG A 16 -9.73 1.89 24.28
CA ARG A 16 -10.71 2.79 24.90
C ARG A 16 -11.11 2.22 26.26
N PRO A 17 -10.80 2.89 27.38
CA PRO A 17 -11.23 2.42 28.69
C PRO A 17 -12.76 2.44 28.76
N VAL A 18 -13.34 1.36 29.29
CA VAL A 18 -14.77 1.27 29.58
C VAL A 18 -14.89 1.19 31.11
N PRO A 19 -15.05 2.33 31.81
CA PRO A 19 -14.88 2.43 33.25
C PRO A 19 -15.70 1.40 34.03
N ASP A 20 -16.99 1.27 33.72
CA ASP A 20 -17.90 0.36 34.43
C ASP A 20 -17.48 -1.12 34.28
N ARG A 21 -17.04 -1.52 33.08
CA ARG A 21 -16.56 -2.89 32.82
C ARG A 21 -15.22 -3.16 33.50
N MET A 22 -14.37 -2.15 33.60
CA MET A 22 -13.06 -2.24 34.26
C MET A 22 -13.24 -2.33 35.79
N GLU A 23 -14.13 -1.52 36.36
CA GLU A 23 -14.46 -1.56 37.79
C GLU A 23 -15.11 -2.89 38.17
N GLN A 24 -16.09 -3.38 37.38
CA GLN A 24 -16.69 -4.68 37.58
C GLN A 24 -15.66 -5.81 37.54
N ARG A 25 -14.76 -5.82 36.54
CA ARG A 25 -13.70 -6.84 36.43
C ARG A 25 -12.66 -6.76 37.55
N ALA A 26 -12.41 -5.56 38.06
CA ALA A 26 -11.52 -5.37 39.19
C ALA A 26 -12.15 -5.83 40.52
N ALA A 27 -13.48 -5.71 40.65
CA ALA A 27 -14.24 -6.20 41.81
C ALA A 27 -14.45 -7.74 41.78
N ASP A 28 -14.61 -8.31 40.58
CA ASP A 28 -14.88 -9.74 40.36
C ASP A 28 -13.58 -10.58 40.23
N GLY A 29 -12.41 -9.97 40.38
CA GLY A 29 -11.10 -10.62 40.19
C GLY A 29 -10.12 -10.34 41.32
N PHE A 30 -8.96 -11.00 41.28
CA PHE A 30 -7.92 -10.89 42.31
C PHE A 30 -6.95 -9.73 42.06
N VAL A 31 -7.43 -8.59 41.56
CA VAL A 31 -6.60 -7.44 41.15
C VAL A 31 -5.80 -6.86 42.33
N THR A 32 -6.27 -7.05 43.55
CA THR A 32 -5.60 -6.63 44.79
C THR A 32 -4.48 -7.58 45.23
N ALA A 33 -4.36 -8.78 44.65
CA ALA A 33 -3.41 -9.82 45.08
C ALA A 33 -1.96 -9.36 45.02
N THR A 34 -1.54 -8.75 43.92
CA THR A 34 -0.18 -8.22 43.78
C THR A 34 0.11 -7.12 44.81
N THR A 35 -0.89 -6.30 45.15
CA THR A 35 -0.76 -5.26 46.18
C THR A 35 -0.63 -5.86 47.57
N VAL A 36 -1.39 -6.90 47.90
CA VAL A 36 -1.27 -7.64 49.17
C VAL A 36 0.09 -8.33 49.27
N ALA A 37 0.57 -8.96 48.19
CA ALA A 37 1.90 -9.57 48.16
C ALA A 37 3.00 -8.53 48.40
N ASN A 38 2.94 -7.38 47.72
CA ASN A 38 3.90 -6.29 47.93
C ASN A 38 3.84 -5.71 49.34
N ARG A 39 2.67 -5.67 49.98
CA ARG A 39 2.52 -5.24 51.37
C ARG A 39 3.17 -6.21 52.35
N LEU A 40 3.00 -7.52 52.17
CA LEU A 40 3.70 -8.54 52.94
C LEU A 40 5.23 -8.37 52.84
N VAL A 41 5.73 -8.05 51.64
CA VAL A 41 7.16 -7.77 51.44
C VAL A 41 7.64 -6.56 52.22
N ARG A 42 6.86 -5.48 52.23
CA ARG A 42 7.16 -4.28 53.04
C ARG A 42 7.12 -4.55 54.55
N HIS A 43 6.42 -5.59 54.98
CA HIS A 43 6.38 -6.06 56.37
C HIS A 43 7.35 -7.21 56.67
N GLY A 44 8.36 -7.43 55.80
CA GLY A 44 9.49 -8.32 56.07
C GLY A 44 9.34 -9.75 55.54
N VAL A 45 8.27 -10.07 54.83
CA VAL A 45 8.11 -11.37 54.17
C VAL A 45 8.96 -11.40 52.89
N PRO A 46 9.81 -12.42 52.65
CA PRO A 46 10.59 -12.50 51.42
C PRO A 46 9.70 -12.46 50.16
N PHE A 47 10.14 -11.78 49.10
CA PHE A 47 9.36 -11.53 47.86
C PHE A 47 8.70 -12.79 47.28
N ARG A 48 9.49 -13.85 47.14
CA ARG A 48 9.02 -15.14 46.60
C ARG A 48 7.97 -15.76 47.52
N SER A 49 8.22 -15.77 48.83
CA SER A 49 7.32 -16.31 49.83
C SER A 49 6.00 -15.55 49.90
N ALA A 50 6.03 -14.22 49.83
CA ALA A 50 4.83 -13.39 49.80
C ALA A 50 3.95 -13.68 48.56
N HIS A 51 4.57 -13.79 47.38
CA HIS A 51 3.84 -14.08 46.14
C HIS A 51 3.32 -15.53 46.08
N HIS A 52 4.04 -16.50 46.67
CA HIS A 52 3.53 -17.86 46.81
C HIS A 52 2.33 -17.94 47.76
N LEU A 53 2.41 -17.30 48.93
CA LEU A 53 1.30 -17.27 49.90
C LEU A 53 0.02 -16.67 49.31
N VAL A 54 0.16 -15.56 48.58
CA VAL A 54 -0.97 -14.92 47.92
C VAL A 54 -1.48 -15.74 46.73
N GLY A 55 -0.58 -16.32 45.93
CA GLY A 55 -0.97 -17.21 44.83
C GLY A 55 -1.76 -18.44 45.31
N ASP A 56 -1.37 -19.01 46.45
CA ASP A 56 -2.10 -20.11 47.08
C ASP A 56 -3.47 -19.68 47.63
N ALA A 57 -3.56 -18.47 48.17
CA ALA A 57 -4.83 -17.90 48.61
C ALA A 57 -5.79 -17.63 47.44
N VAL A 58 -5.28 -17.11 46.30
CA VAL A 58 -6.05 -16.95 45.05
C VAL A 58 -6.58 -18.29 44.57
N ARG A 59 -5.70 -19.30 44.48
CA ARG A 59 -6.08 -20.65 44.03
C ARG A 59 -7.21 -21.25 44.88
N ARG A 60 -7.09 -21.19 46.20
CA ARG A 60 -8.15 -21.66 47.13
C ARG A 60 -9.45 -20.87 47.02
N ALA A 61 -9.37 -19.55 46.78
CA ALA A 61 -10.54 -18.72 46.58
C ALA A 61 -11.29 -19.10 45.30
N VAL A 62 -10.55 -19.33 44.19
CA VAL A 62 -11.11 -19.82 42.91
C VAL A 62 -11.79 -21.17 43.08
N GLU A 63 -11.14 -22.13 43.74
CA GLU A 63 -11.69 -23.48 44.00
C GLU A 63 -13.01 -23.44 44.81
N ARG A 64 -13.24 -22.37 45.59
CA ARG A 64 -14.44 -22.16 46.40
C ARG A 64 -15.46 -21.20 45.77
N GLY A 65 -15.22 -20.75 44.54
CA GLY A 65 -16.08 -19.79 43.84
C GLY A 65 -16.08 -18.38 44.45
N SER A 66 -15.05 -18.01 45.21
CA SER A 66 -14.90 -16.68 45.79
C SER A 66 -14.06 -15.78 44.89
N THR A 67 -14.41 -14.50 44.83
CA THR A 67 -13.68 -13.46 44.09
C THR A 67 -12.78 -12.61 44.99
N ARG A 68 -12.68 -12.96 46.28
CA ARG A 68 -11.87 -12.23 47.28
C ARG A 68 -10.82 -13.12 47.90
N LEU A 69 -9.72 -12.52 48.33
CA LEU A 69 -8.68 -13.24 49.07
C LEU A 69 -9.21 -13.60 50.47
N VAL A 70 -9.21 -14.88 50.81
CA VAL A 70 -9.65 -15.36 52.12
C VAL A 70 -8.48 -15.99 52.88
N ASN A 71 -8.35 -15.61 54.16
CA ASN A 71 -7.48 -16.18 55.19
C ASN A 71 -6.11 -16.67 54.70
N LEU A 72 -5.15 -15.73 54.63
CA LEU A 72 -3.74 -16.05 54.46
C LEU A 72 -3.14 -16.52 55.80
N GLU A 73 -2.49 -17.67 55.80
CA GLU A 73 -1.66 -18.11 56.94
C GLU A 73 -0.33 -17.35 56.89
N LEU A 74 -0.05 -16.55 57.93
CA LEU A 74 1.10 -15.66 57.95
C LEU A 74 2.26 -16.19 58.79
N PRO A 75 3.52 -15.90 58.40
CA PRO A 75 4.67 -16.17 59.24
C PRO A 75 4.59 -15.44 60.60
N PRO A 76 5.11 -16.02 61.69
CA PRO A 76 5.12 -15.41 63.02
C PRO A 76 5.73 -14.00 63.01
N GLY A 77 5.05 -13.03 63.63
CA GLY A 77 5.50 -11.63 63.69
C GLY A 77 5.02 -10.74 62.53
N THR A 78 4.31 -11.29 61.54
CA THR A 78 3.69 -10.48 60.48
C THR A 78 2.35 -9.92 60.96
N PRO A 79 2.09 -8.59 60.88
CA PRO A 79 0.80 -8.04 61.26
C PRO A 79 -0.35 -8.58 60.40
N GLU A 80 -1.44 -9.05 61.00
CA GLU A 80 -2.61 -9.58 60.26
C GLU A 80 -3.18 -8.57 59.25
N GLN A 81 -3.06 -7.27 59.54
CA GLN A 81 -3.50 -6.18 58.67
C GLN A 81 -2.72 -6.13 57.34
N ALA A 82 -1.51 -6.70 57.27
CA ALA A 82 -0.69 -6.77 56.07
C ALA A 82 -1.27 -7.74 55.02
N ALA A 83 -2.13 -8.67 55.45
CA ALA A 83 -2.69 -9.73 54.62
C ALA A 83 -4.18 -9.56 54.32
N ARG A 84 -4.80 -8.49 54.84
CA ARG A 84 -6.20 -8.18 54.53
C ARG A 84 -6.32 -7.71 53.10
N ASP A 85 -7.35 -8.22 52.43
CA ASP A 85 -7.78 -7.72 51.13
C ASP A 85 -8.12 -6.22 51.24
N LEU A 86 -7.81 -5.45 50.19
CA LEU A 86 -7.91 -4.00 50.19
C LEU A 86 -9.10 -3.55 49.35
N PRO A 87 -9.83 -2.50 49.76
CA PRO A 87 -10.77 -1.82 48.87
C PRO A 87 -10.05 -1.34 47.60
N LEU A 88 -10.73 -1.41 46.45
CA LEU A 88 -10.13 -1.12 45.14
C LEU A 88 -9.46 0.26 45.06
N HIS A 89 -10.07 1.30 45.63
CA HIS A 89 -9.50 2.65 45.67
C HIS A 89 -8.15 2.71 46.41
N GLN A 90 -7.95 1.89 47.45
CA GLN A 90 -6.68 1.81 48.17
C GLN A 90 -5.64 1.01 47.39
N ALA A 91 -6.06 -0.01 46.64
CA ALA A 91 -5.17 -0.76 45.76
C ALA A 91 -4.66 0.11 44.60
N VAL A 92 -5.50 0.98 44.04
CA VAL A 92 -5.11 1.95 43.01
C VAL A 92 -4.09 2.96 43.56
N ALA A 93 -4.36 3.53 44.73
CA ALA A 93 -3.43 4.46 45.38
C ALA A 93 -2.06 3.80 45.67
N ALA A 94 -2.05 2.51 46.03
CA ALA A 94 -0.82 1.76 46.25
C ALA A 94 0.00 1.48 44.97
N LEU A 95 -0.59 1.67 43.79
CA LEU A 95 0.02 1.43 42.47
C LEU A 95 0.39 2.71 41.72
N GLU A 96 0.19 3.89 42.34
CA GLU A 96 0.43 5.21 41.74
C GLU A 96 1.85 5.39 41.17
N TYR A 97 2.84 4.64 41.70
CA TYR A 97 4.25 4.71 41.32
C TYR A 97 4.78 3.45 40.62
N GLY A 98 3.90 2.57 40.12
CA GLY A 98 4.28 1.31 39.47
C GLY A 98 4.49 0.18 40.48
N GLY A 99 3.73 -0.90 40.35
CA GLY A 99 3.49 -1.90 41.40
C GLY A 99 4.66 -2.80 41.82
N GLY A 100 5.61 -2.27 42.59
CA GLY A 100 6.67 -3.04 43.27
C GLY A 100 6.79 -2.75 44.78
N PRO A 101 7.47 -3.61 45.55
CA PRO A 101 7.63 -3.44 47.00
C PRO A 101 8.66 -2.37 47.39
N GLY A 102 9.52 -1.94 46.46
CA GLY A 102 10.57 -0.96 46.70
C GLY A 102 10.06 0.48 46.86
N ALA A 103 10.77 1.28 47.64
CA ALA A 103 10.58 2.72 47.66
C ALA A 103 11.12 3.30 46.34
N PHE A 104 10.25 3.85 45.49
CA PHE A 104 10.67 4.60 44.31
C PHE A 104 11.21 5.95 44.81
N ALA A 105 12.53 6.14 44.72
CA ALA A 105 13.18 7.34 45.20
C ALA A 105 12.81 8.58 44.36
N PHE A 106 13.11 9.75 44.95
CA PHE A 106 13.02 11.12 44.40
C PHE A 106 13.34 11.26 42.90
N SER A 107 14.27 10.44 42.37
CA SER A 107 14.68 10.41 40.97
C SER A 107 13.57 10.09 39.97
N PHE A 108 12.55 9.31 40.34
CA PHE A 108 11.44 9.00 39.42
C PHE A 108 10.47 10.18 39.31
N ALA A 109 10.24 10.90 40.42
CA ALA A 109 9.42 12.11 40.41
C ALA A 109 10.07 13.21 39.57
N GLU A 110 11.40 13.37 39.66
CA GLU A 110 12.17 14.26 38.80
C GLU A 110 12.11 13.86 37.33
N ALA A 111 12.31 12.57 36.99
CA ALA A 111 12.22 12.10 35.62
C ALA A 111 10.81 12.31 35.02
N ARG A 112 9.75 12.07 35.81
CA ARG A 112 8.36 12.33 35.39
C ARG A 112 8.11 13.83 35.20
N ALA A 113 8.62 14.67 36.09
CA ALA A 113 8.52 16.12 35.96
C ALA A 113 9.25 16.62 34.70
N ALA A 114 10.45 16.10 34.42
CA ALA A 114 11.22 16.39 33.22
C ALA A 114 10.49 15.95 31.94
N MET A 115 9.93 14.73 31.89
CA MET A 115 9.13 14.27 30.75
C MET A 115 7.85 15.09 30.54
N THR A 116 7.19 15.49 31.63
CA THR A 116 6.00 16.36 31.57
C THR A 116 6.37 17.73 31.04
N GLY A 117 7.49 18.29 31.52
CA GLY A 117 8.05 19.56 31.04
C GLY A 117 8.43 19.51 29.56
N HIS A 118 9.09 18.43 29.13
CA HIS A 118 9.46 18.21 27.73
C HIS A 118 8.22 18.05 26.84
N SER A 119 7.21 17.29 27.26
CA SER A 119 5.95 17.15 26.53
C SER A 119 5.20 18.48 26.40
N ALA A 120 5.20 19.30 27.44
CA ALA A 120 4.64 20.65 27.38
C ALA A 120 5.45 21.57 26.45
N TRP A 121 6.77 21.45 26.43
CA TRP A 121 7.64 22.17 25.50
C TRP A 121 7.39 21.77 24.05
N CYS A 122 7.32 20.47 23.74
CA CYS A 122 7.00 19.96 22.39
C CYS A 122 5.61 20.40 21.91
N ARG A 123 4.62 20.48 22.80
CA ARG A 123 3.31 21.07 22.45
C ARG A 123 3.43 22.54 22.09
N ARG A 124 4.06 23.36 22.96
CA ARG A 124 4.29 24.78 22.67
C ARG A 124 5.08 25.00 21.37
N LEU A 125 6.05 24.14 21.06
CA LEU A 125 6.81 24.21 19.82
C LEU A 125 5.93 23.94 18.60
N ARG A 126 5.09 22.90 18.64
CA ARG A 126 4.12 22.58 17.59
C ARG A 126 3.08 23.69 17.41
N ASP A 127 2.56 24.22 18.51
CA ASP A 127 1.63 25.35 18.49
C ASP A 127 2.28 26.58 17.84
N ARG A 128 3.51 26.94 18.25
CA ARG A 128 4.27 28.03 17.62
C ARG A 128 4.56 27.79 16.14
N GLN A 129 4.88 26.57 15.73
CA GLN A 129 5.10 26.23 14.32
C GLN A 129 3.81 26.39 13.50
N ARG A 130 2.68 25.92 14.04
CA ARG A 130 1.36 26.11 13.43
C ARG A 130 0.99 27.59 13.32
N ASP A 131 1.19 28.37 14.37
CA ASP A 131 0.90 29.81 14.38
C ASP A 131 1.83 30.57 13.42
N SER A 132 3.10 30.18 13.34
CA SER A 132 4.05 30.75 12.37
C SER A 132 3.70 30.39 10.93
N ALA A 133 3.23 29.17 10.68
CA ALA A 133 2.75 28.74 9.36
C ALA A 133 1.50 29.54 8.96
N ALA A 134 0.53 29.72 9.86
CA ALA A 134 -0.64 30.54 9.61
C ALA A 134 -0.30 32.01 9.35
N ALA A 135 0.68 32.58 10.08
CA ALA A 135 1.16 33.94 9.87
C ALA A 135 1.94 34.09 8.54
N LEU A 136 2.69 33.05 8.15
CA LEU A 136 3.37 32.99 6.84
C LEU A 136 2.36 32.92 5.71
N ASP A 137 1.34 32.05 5.82
CA ASP A 137 0.25 31.95 4.84
C ASP A 137 -0.49 33.27 4.68
N GLU A 138 -0.81 33.95 5.79
CA GLU A 138 -1.46 35.27 5.74
C GLU A 138 -0.56 36.34 5.11
N THR A 139 0.75 36.29 5.38
CA THR A 139 1.74 37.19 4.77
C THR A 139 1.87 36.93 3.27
N VAL A 140 1.93 35.65 2.85
CA VAL A 140 1.96 35.24 1.45
C VAL A 140 0.67 35.67 0.74
N ARG A 141 -0.51 35.46 1.33
CA ARG A 141 -1.80 35.96 0.80
C ARG A 141 -1.80 37.47 0.62
N ARG A 142 -1.23 38.22 1.58
CA ARG A 142 -1.12 39.67 1.50
C ARG A 142 -0.14 40.12 0.41
N MET A 143 0.99 39.43 0.25
CA MET A 143 1.96 39.71 -0.82
C MET A 143 1.38 39.37 -2.22
N MET A 144 0.63 38.27 -2.31
CA MET A 144 -0.12 37.87 -3.51
C MET A 144 -1.29 38.82 -3.86
N ARG A 145 -1.69 39.71 -2.95
CA ARG A 145 -2.68 40.78 -3.20
C ARG A 145 -2.06 42.10 -3.67
N THR A 146 -0.74 42.27 -3.54
CA THR A 146 -0.02 43.52 -3.89
C THR A 146 0.71 43.49 -5.23
N GLU A 147 0.77 42.34 -5.89
CA GLU A 147 1.15 42.26 -7.30
C GLU A 147 -0.14 42.16 -8.11
N GLU A 148 -0.44 43.17 -8.92
CA GLU A 148 -1.46 43.01 -9.96
C GLU A 148 -1.11 41.76 -10.76
N PRO A 149 -1.99 40.74 -10.80
CA PRO A 149 -1.67 39.54 -11.53
C PRO A 149 -1.54 39.91 -13.00
N MET A 150 -0.39 39.58 -13.59
CA MET A 150 -0.30 39.32 -15.02
C MET A 150 -1.38 38.28 -15.32
N THR A 151 -2.49 38.78 -15.82
CA THR A 151 -3.61 37.99 -16.30
C THR A 151 -3.07 37.10 -17.41
N ASP A 152 -2.90 35.83 -17.09
CA ASP A 152 -2.98 34.79 -18.09
C ASP A 152 -4.39 34.89 -18.70
N ARG A 153 -4.44 35.51 -19.88
CA ARG A 153 -5.65 35.75 -20.67
C ARG A 153 -6.17 34.47 -21.33
N THR A 154 -6.10 33.33 -20.63
CA THR A 154 -6.64 32.04 -21.06
C THR A 154 -7.40 31.26 -19.98
N ALA A 155 -7.46 31.74 -18.74
CA ALA A 155 -8.22 31.05 -17.68
C ALA A 155 -9.74 31.21 -17.90
N GLU A 156 -10.37 30.20 -18.52
CA GLU A 156 -11.83 30.03 -18.54
C GLU A 156 -12.34 29.72 -17.12
N PRO A 157 -12.97 30.67 -16.40
CA PRO A 157 -13.30 30.52 -14.98
C PRO A 157 -14.41 29.48 -14.69
N ASP A 158 -15.12 29.02 -15.73
CA ASP A 158 -16.35 28.22 -15.61
C ASP A 158 -16.16 26.71 -15.78
N ARG A 159 -14.92 26.22 -15.95
CA ARG A 159 -14.65 24.79 -16.15
C ARG A 159 -14.56 24.04 -14.81
N PRO A 160 -15.26 22.90 -14.65
CA PRO A 160 -15.20 22.14 -13.42
C PRO A 160 -13.86 21.44 -13.24
N TRP A 161 -13.50 21.16 -11.99
CA TRP A 161 -12.30 20.44 -11.63
C TRP A 161 -12.42 18.93 -11.90
N LEU A 162 -11.30 18.29 -12.20
CA LEU A 162 -11.09 16.85 -12.03
C LEU A 162 -9.95 16.66 -11.04
N ALA A 163 -10.23 16.06 -9.88
CA ALA A 163 -9.21 15.77 -8.89
C ALA A 163 -8.54 14.42 -9.16
N LEU A 164 -7.20 14.44 -9.25
CA LEU A 164 -6.36 13.26 -9.37
C LEU A 164 -5.62 13.05 -8.03
N VAL A 165 -5.99 12.01 -7.28
CA VAL A 165 -5.37 11.66 -6.01
C VAL A 165 -4.11 10.84 -6.28
N GLU A 166 -2.96 11.49 -6.28
CA GLU A 166 -1.67 10.89 -6.64
C GLU A 166 -1.66 10.28 -8.05
N SER A 167 -0.49 9.85 -8.49
CA SER A 167 -0.29 9.30 -9.83
C SER A 167 0.65 8.11 -9.80
N ASN A 168 0.52 7.20 -10.77
CA ASN A 168 1.64 6.32 -11.06
C ASN A 168 2.82 7.15 -11.60
N THR A 169 4.05 6.66 -11.39
CA THR A 169 5.27 7.36 -11.82
C THR A 169 5.71 6.94 -13.22
N THR A 170 5.03 5.96 -13.83
CA THR A 170 5.37 5.38 -15.14
C THR A 170 4.50 5.88 -16.30
N GLY A 171 4.01 7.12 -16.19
CA GLY A 171 3.65 7.95 -17.36
C GLY A 171 2.16 8.17 -17.64
N THR A 172 1.24 7.30 -17.22
CA THR A 172 -0.18 7.48 -17.61
C THR A 172 -0.86 8.61 -16.84
N GLY A 173 -0.42 8.99 -15.64
CA GLY A 173 -1.02 10.12 -14.92
C GLY A 173 -0.92 11.45 -15.66
N ARG A 174 0.17 11.70 -16.39
CA ARG A 174 0.28 12.86 -17.29
C ARG A 174 -0.84 12.85 -18.34
N ARG A 175 -1.15 11.68 -18.90
CA ARG A 175 -2.24 11.49 -19.87
C ARG A 175 -3.62 11.66 -19.25
N PHE A 176 -3.84 11.30 -17.99
CA PHE A 176 -5.10 11.59 -17.29
C PHE A 176 -5.35 13.09 -17.24
N CYS A 177 -4.31 13.87 -16.92
CA CYS A 177 -4.41 15.34 -16.91
C CYS A 177 -4.68 15.90 -18.31
N ALA A 178 -4.02 15.38 -19.35
CA ALA A 178 -4.26 15.78 -20.74
C ALA A 178 -5.71 15.48 -21.17
N ALA A 179 -6.16 14.23 -21.00
CA ALA A 179 -7.53 13.82 -21.33
C ALA A 179 -8.59 14.64 -20.56
N ALA A 180 -8.32 15.01 -19.31
CA ALA A 180 -9.18 15.90 -18.55
C ALA A 180 -9.33 17.28 -19.21
N ARG A 181 -8.21 17.85 -19.69
CA ARG A 181 -8.22 19.15 -20.39
C ARG A 181 -8.95 19.08 -21.72
N ASP A 182 -8.71 18.03 -22.49
CA ASP A 182 -9.33 17.84 -23.81
C ASP A 182 -10.86 17.72 -23.69
N ARG A 183 -11.35 17.26 -22.53
CA ARG A 183 -12.78 17.13 -22.22
C ARG A 183 -13.42 18.32 -21.51
N GLY A 184 -12.71 19.43 -21.37
CA GLY A 184 -13.29 20.62 -20.76
C GLY A 184 -13.15 20.68 -19.24
N MET A 185 -12.37 19.80 -18.59
CA MET A 185 -12.10 19.87 -17.15
C MET A 185 -10.78 20.56 -16.85
N ARG A 186 -10.62 21.05 -15.61
CA ARG A 186 -9.35 21.53 -15.06
C ARG A 186 -8.75 20.42 -14.19
N PRO A 187 -7.64 19.79 -14.57
CA PRO A 187 -7.01 18.80 -13.71
C PRO A 187 -6.35 19.48 -12.50
N VAL A 188 -6.58 18.90 -11.32
CA VAL A 188 -5.88 19.26 -10.08
C VAL A 188 -5.29 18.01 -9.45
N MET A 189 -4.00 18.05 -9.13
CA MET A 189 -3.27 16.96 -8.49
C MET A 189 -3.32 17.15 -6.97
N LEU A 190 -3.85 16.17 -6.25
CA LEU A 190 -3.73 16.07 -4.80
C LEU A 190 -2.54 15.15 -4.49
N THR A 191 -1.47 15.68 -3.90
CA THR A 191 -0.24 14.91 -3.67
C THR A 191 0.49 15.36 -2.43
N ARG A 192 1.14 14.44 -1.72
CA ARG A 192 2.05 14.79 -0.62
C ARG A 192 3.42 15.26 -1.10
N ARG A 193 3.81 14.86 -2.31
CA ARG A 193 5.17 15.05 -2.87
C ARG A 193 5.12 15.41 -4.36
N PRO A 194 4.86 16.69 -4.71
CA PRO A 194 4.79 17.15 -6.10
C PRO A 194 6.04 16.84 -6.92
N GLU A 195 7.21 16.84 -6.29
CA GLU A 195 8.51 16.58 -6.90
C GLU A 195 8.63 15.17 -7.53
N ARG A 196 7.76 14.23 -7.16
CA ARG A 196 7.68 12.90 -7.79
C ARG A 196 7.11 12.93 -9.20
N TYR A 197 6.47 14.02 -9.59
CA TYR A 197 5.72 14.13 -10.84
C TYR A 197 6.19 15.37 -11.63
N PRO A 198 7.34 15.29 -12.32
CA PRO A 198 7.91 16.43 -13.04
C PRO A 198 6.95 17.08 -14.04
N TYR A 199 6.04 16.28 -14.62
CA TYR A 199 5.04 16.76 -15.57
C TYR A 199 4.06 17.77 -14.98
N LEU A 200 3.88 17.82 -13.65
CA LEU A 200 2.98 18.79 -13.02
C LEU A 200 3.43 20.23 -13.32
N THR A 201 4.72 20.50 -13.17
CA THR A 201 5.30 21.81 -13.49
C THR A 201 5.38 22.02 -15.00
N GLN A 202 5.82 21.00 -15.75
CA GLN A 202 5.99 21.09 -17.22
C GLN A 202 4.68 21.41 -17.94
N ASP A 203 3.57 20.83 -17.46
CA ASP A 203 2.26 20.98 -18.09
C ASP A 203 1.38 22.01 -17.38
N GLY A 204 1.89 22.72 -16.35
CA GLY A 204 1.12 23.70 -15.57
C GLY A 204 -0.12 23.11 -14.90
N ILE A 205 -0.01 21.92 -14.31
CA ILE A 205 -1.10 21.28 -13.56
C ILE A 205 -1.25 21.98 -12.21
N THR A 206 -2.48 22.29 -11.81
CA THR A 206 -2.75 22.80 -10.46
C THR A 206 -2.44 21.73 -9.43
N VAL A 207 -1.74 22.08 -8.35
CA VAL A 207 -1.33 21.14 -7.30
C VAL A 207 -1.85 21.61 -5.94
N VAL A 208 -2.44 20.68 -5.18
CA VAL A 208 -2.76 20.86 -3.77
C VAL A 208 -1.90 19.88 -2.97
N VAL A 209 -1.05 20.42 -2.10
CA VAL A 209 -0.15 19.61 -1.26
C VAL A 209 -0.86 19.25 0.04
N LEU A 210 -1.12 17.96 0.25
CA LEU A 210 -1.81 17.44 1.43
C LEU A 210 -1.37 16.00 1.77
N ASP A 211 -1.71 15.52 2.96
CA ASP A 211 -1.50 14.12 3.30
C ASP A 211 -2.55 13.24 2.63
N THR A 212 -2.17 12.64 1.51
CA THR A 212 -3.04 11.78 0.69
C THR A 212 -3.34 10.43 1.34
N THR A 213 -2.70 10.11 2.47
CA THR A 213 -2.98 8.90 3.25
C THR A 213 -4.09 9.10 4.29
N ASP A 214 -4.54 10.34 4.49
CA ASP A 214 -5.70 10.67 5.32
C ASP A 214 -6.91 10.97 4.43
N ASP A 215 -7.81 9.98 4.33
CA ASP A 215 -9.03 10.07 3.53
C ASP A 215 -9.90 11.29 3.89
N ALA A 216 -9.90 11.73 5.16
CA ALA A 216 -10.69 12.89 5.59
C ALA A 216 -10.10 14.21 5.06
N VAL A 217 -8.76 14.29 4.97
CA VAL A 217 -8.06 15.44 4.38
C VAL A 217 -8.33 15.51 2.87
N VAL A 218 -8.25 14.38 2.18
CA VAL A 218 -8.55 14.28 0.73
C VAL A 218 -10.00 14.69 0.46
N LEU A 219 -10.95 14.16 1.24
CA LEU A 219 -12.37 14.49 1.11
C LEU A 219 -12.64 15.98 1.35
N THR A 220 -11.99 16.58 2.35
CA THR A 220 -12.15 18.02 2.65
C THR A 220 -11.66 18.86 1.47
N ALA A 221 -10.48 18.58 0.93
CA ALA A 221 -9.95 19.29 -0.24
C ALA A 221 -10.88 19.16 -1.46
N CYS A 222 -11.45 17.98 -1.70
CA CYS A 222 -12.41 17.79 -2.79
C CYS A 222 -13.74 18.54 -2.55
N ARG A 223 -14.21 18.69 -1.31
CA ARG A 223 -15.38 19.53 -0.99
C ARG A 223 -15.10 21.00 -1.30
N ASP A 224 -13.95 21.50 -0.89
CA ASP A 224 -13.56 22.89 -1.16
C ASP A 224 -13.49 23.18 -2.68
N LEU A 225 -13.04 22.20 -3.47
CA LEU A 225 -13.06 22.28 -4.95
C LEU A 225 -14.50 22.27 -5.51
N ALA A 226 -15.38 21.46 -4.92
CA ALA A 226 -16.78 21.34 -5.33
C ALA A 226 -17.59 22.62 -5.07
N ASP A 227 -17.32 23.33 -3.96
CA ASP A 227 -18.00 24.58 -3.59
C ASP A 227 -17.61 25.77 -4.50
N GLY A 228 -16.54 25.64 -5.29
CA GLY A 228 -16.06 26.65 -6.24
C GLY A 228 -16.63 26.49 -7.65
N ALA A 229 -15.76 26.24 -8.64
CA ALA A 229 -16.14 26.03 -10.05
C ALA A 229 -16.84 24.67 -10.31
N GLY A 230 -17.14 23.91 -9.25
CA GLY A 230 -17.64 22.55 -9.31
C GLY A 230 -16.53 21.51 -9.49
N LEU A 231 -16.82 20.28 -9.05
CA LEU A 231 -15.95 19.13 -9.18
C LEU A 231 -16.67 18.07 -10.02
N ALA A 232 -16.16 17.78 -11.22
CA ALA A 232 -16.75 16.82 -12.14
C ALA A 232 -16.43 15.36 -11.77
N GLY A 233 -15.30 15.12 -11.10
CA GLY A 233 -14.91 13.77 -10.73
C GLY A 233 -13.64 13.71 -9.87
N VAL A 234 -13.45 12.56 -9.23
CA VAL A 234 -12.26 12.24 -8.43
C VAL A 234 -11.77 10.86 -8.85
N THR A 235 -10.48 10.73 -9.17
CA THR A 235 -9.89 9.45 -9.56
C THR A 235 -8.41 9.39 -9.18
N SER A 236 -7.76 8.25 -9.45
CA SER A 236 -6.32 8.07 -9.31
C SER A 236 -5.80 7.17 -10.42
N SER A 237 -4.57 7.40 -10.88
CA SER A 237 -3.84 6.40 -11.68
C SER A 237 -2.92 5.52 -10.82
N SER A 238 -2.86 5.78 -9.51
CA SER A 238 -2.04 5.06 -8.55
C SER A 238 -2.83 3.94 -7.89
N GLU A 239 -2.27 2.73 -7.95
CA GLU A 239 -2.77 1.53 -7.28
C GLU A 239 -3.02 1.77 -5.78
N TYR A 240 -2.22 2.61 -5.13
CA TYR A 240 -2.34 2.87 -3.69
C TYR A 240 -3.48 3.82 -3.31
N PHE A 241 -3.98 4.64 -4.24
CA PHE A 241 -4.93 5.72 -3.95
C PHE A 241 -6.25 5.59 -4.72
N ILE A 242 -6.42 4.52 -5.50
CA ILE A 242 -7.67 4.27 -6.24
C ILE A 242 -8.85 4.07 -5.28
N ALA A 243 -8.63 3.45 -4.13
CA ALA A 243 -9.66 3.25 -3.11
C ALA A 243 -10.06 4.56 -2.41
N THR A 244 -9.07 5.35 -1.97
CA THR A 244 -9.29 6.71 -1.42
C THR A 244 -10.05 7.60 -2.41
N ALA A 245 -9.69 7.56 -3.70
CA ALA A 245 -10.37 8.32 -4.74
C ALA A 245 -11.83 7.86 -4.94
N ALA A 246 -12.07 6.54 -5.00
CA ALA A 246 -13.42 5.98 -5.13
C ALA A 246 -14.31 6.32 -3.92
N ALA A 247 -13.78 6.17 -2.70
CA ALA A 247 -14.46 6.52 -1.46
C ALA A 247 -14.81 8.02 -1.40
N THR A 248 -13.87 8.88 -1.81
CA THR A 248 -14.08 10.33 -1.89
C THR A 248 -15.17 10.68 -2.90
N ALA A 249 -15.12 10.12 -4.11
CA ALA A 249 -16.14 10.32 -5.13
C ALA A 249 -17.53 9.85 -4.67
N ASN A 250 -17.62 8.63 -4.10
CA ASN A 250 -18.88 8.10 -3.56
C ASN A 250 -19.45 9.01 -2.45
N ALA A 251 -18.61 9.52 -1.55
CA ALA A 251 -19.02 10.43 -0.47
C ALA A 251 -19.53 11.79 -0.97
N LEU A 252 -19.12 12.21 -2.16
CA LEU A 252 -19.56 13.44 -2.84
C LEU A 252 -20.71 13.20 -3.82
N GLY A 253 -21.17 11.95 -3.98
CA GLY A 253 -22.21 11.60 -4.96
C GLY A 253 -21.74 11.68 -6.42
N LEU A 254 -20.43 11.64 -6.67
CA LEU A 254 -19.83 11.66 -8.01
C LEU A 254 -19.73 10.24 -8.60
N PRO A 255 -19.68 10.10 -9.95
CA PRO A 255 -19.49 8.80 -10.60
C PRO A 255 -18.18 8.12 -10.17
N ALA A 256 -18.29 6.91 -9.63
CA ALA A 256 -17.15 6.13 -9.17
C ALA A 256 -17.50 4.64 -9.04
N PRO A 257 -16.51 3.74 -8.97
CA PRO A 257 -16.76 2.34 -8.62
C PRO A 257 -17.19 2.26 -7.15
N ASP A 258 -17.75 1.10 -6.75
CA ASP A 258 -18.01 0.82 -5.34
C ASP A 258 -16.67 0.76 -4.58
N ALA A 259 -16.47 1.69 -3.64
CA ALA A 259 -15.25 1.76 -2.84
C ALA A 259 -14.97 0.44 -2.09
N GLU A 260 -16.00 -0.29 -1.64
CA GLU A 260 -15.78 -1.56 -0.96
C GLU A 260 -15.30 -2.66 -1.92
N ALA A 261 -15.79 -2.63 -3.17
CA ALA A 261 -15.32 -3.53 -4.22
C ALA A 261 -13.85 -3.24 -4.59
N VAL A 262 -13.48 -1.97 -4.68
CA VAL A 262 -12.09 -1.54 -4.92
C VAL A 262 -11.17 -2.01 -3.79
N GLU A 263 -11.53 -1.77 -2.52
CA GLU A 263 -10.77 -2.24 -1.36
C GLU A 263 -10.62 -3.76 -1.31
N ARG A 264 -11.68 -4.49 -1.69
CA ARG A 264 -11.65 -5.96 -1.79
C ARG A 264 -10.66 -6.44 -2.85
N CYS A 265 -10.47 -5.70 -3.93
CA CYS A 265 -9.46 -6.02 -4.94
C CYS A 265 -8.05 -5.72 -4.41
N ARG A 266 -7.86 -4.66 -3.63
CA ARG A 266 -6.56 -4.24 -3.06
C ARG A 266 -5.97 -5.23 -2.07
N ASP A 267 -6.80 -5.85 -1.23
CA ASP A 267 -6.37 -6.91 -0.32
C ASP A 267 -6.38 -8.24 -1.07
N LYS A 268 -5.18 -8.71 -1.46
CA LYS A 268 -5.02 -9.97 -2.20
C LYS A 268 -5.65 -11.13 -1.44
N ALA A 269 -5.46 -11.26 -0.13
CA ALA A 269 -6.02 -12.37 0.64
C ALA A 269 -7.57 -12.36 0.58
N ARG A 270 -8.19 -11.19 0.79
CA ARG A 270 -9.65 -11.03 0.66
C ARG A 270 -10.14 -11.32 -0.75
N GLN A 271 -9.40 -10.86 -1.76
CA GLN A 271 -9.69 -11.11 -3.17
C GLN A 271 -9.68 -12.61 -3.48
N ARG A 272 -8.65 -13.35 -3.04
CA ARG A 272 -8.55 -14.81 -3.29
C ARG A 272 -9.71 -15.55 -2.65
N THR A 273 -10.08 -15.21 -1.41
CA THR A 273 -11.22 -15.82 -0.71
C THR A 273 -12.52 -15.64 -1.50
N VAL A 274 -12.85 -14.40 -1.90
CA VAL A 274 -14.10 -14.12 -2.63
C VAL A 274 -14.15 -14.82 -3.99
N LEU A 275 -13.03 -14.84 -4.72
CA LEU A 275 -12.94 -15.54 -5.99
C LEU A 275 -13.10 -17.06 -5.84
N ALA A 276 -12.43 -17.65 -4.84
CA ALA A 276 -12.52 -19.08 -4.55
C ALA A 276 -13.96 -19.49 -4.16
N GLU A 277 -14.62 -18.71 -3.29
CA GLU A 277 -16.02 -18.92 -2.88
C GLU A 277 -16.99 -18.83 -4.07
N ALA A 278 -16.71 -17.98 -5.05
CA ALA A 278 -17.47 -17.86 -6.30
C ALA A 278 -17.12 -18.93 -7.35
N GLY A 279 -16.24 -19.88 -7.03
CA GLY A 279 -15.78 -20.92 -7.95
C GLY A 279 -14.97 -20.38 -9.14
N VAL A 280 -14.34 -19.21 -8.99
CA VAL A 280 -13.33 -18.70 -9.92
C VAL A 280 -11.99 -19.31 -9.52
N ALA A 281 -11.27 -19.87 -10.50
CA ALA A 281 -10.00 -20.52 -10.23
C ALA A 281 -8.95 -19.50 -9.77
N VAL A 282 -8.40 -19.73 -8.58
CA VAL A 282 -7.27 -19.00 -7.97
C VAL A 282 -6.21 -20.00 -7.52
N PRO A 283 -4.96 -19.57 -7.28
CA PRO A 283 -3.97 -20.43 -6.63
C PRO A 283 -4.49 -20.90 -5.27
N ARG A 284 -4.18 -22.12 -4.85
CA ARG A 284 -4.22 -22.47 -3.43
C ARG A 284 -3.40 -21.45 -2.65
N PHE A 285 -3.91 -20.96 -1.53
CA PHE A 285 -3.31 -19.85 -0.79
C PHE A 285 -3.47 -20.03 0.73
N ALA A 286 -2.57 -19.40 1.48
CA ALA A 286 -2.64 -19.26 2.93
C ALA A 286 -2.16 -17.86 3.35
N GLU A 287 -2.97 -17.17 4.14
CA GLU A 287 -2.53 -15.94 4.84
C GLU A 287 -1.79 -16.34 6.12
N VAL A 288 -0.58 -15.82 6.30
CA VAL A 288 0.27 -16.14 7.46
C VAL A 288 0.82 -14.86 8.09
N LYS A 289 1.14 -14.95 9.38
CA LYS A 289 1.59 -13.81 10.22
C LYS A 289 2.95 -14.03 10.88
N ASP A 290 3.60 -15.14 10.55
CA ASP A 290 4.93 -15.50 11.05
C ASP A 290 5.63 -16.47 10.07
N ALA A 291 6.96 -16.50 10.15
CA ALA A 291 7.81 -17.31 9.28
C ALA A 291 7.54 -18.82 9.40
N ALA A 292 7.27 -19.32 10.61
CA ALA A 292 7.04 -20.75 10.82
C ALA A 292 5.73 -21.19 10.16
N SER A 293 4.68 -20.37 10.25
CA SER A 293 3.41 -20.58 9.55
C SER A 293 3.58 -20.55 8.04
N ALA A 294 4.44 -19.69 7.50
CA ALA A 294 4.77 -19.68 6.08
C ALA A 294 5.44 -20.98 5.61
N SER A 295 6.45 -21.47 6.34
CA SER A 295 7.11 -22.75 6.02
C SER A 295 6.15 -23.95 6.09
N ARG A 296 5.24 -23.97 7.08
CA ARG A 296 4.22 -25.03 7.18
C ARG A 296 3.25 -24.97 5.99
N ALA A 297 2.72 -23.79 5.67
CA ALA A 297 1.83 -23.61 4.54
C ALA A 297 2.49 -24.04 3.21
N ALA A 298 3.76 -23.69 3.01
CA ALA A 298 4.52 -24.12 1.83
C ALA A 298 4.63 -25.65 1.72
N THR A 299 4.88 -26.32 2.84
CA THR A 299 4.98 -27.79 2.90
C THR A 299 3.64 -28.47 2.62
N GLU A 300 2.55 -27.98 3.22
CA GLU A 300 1.20 -28.54 3.05
C GLU A 300 0.67 -28.34 1.64
N MET A 301 0.98 -27.18 1.03
CA MET A 301 0.55 -26.85 -0.32
C MET A 301 1.36 -27.61 -1.39
N GLY A 302 2.65 -27.86 -1.12
CA GLY A 302 3.59 -28.42 -2.07
C GLY A 302 4.35 -27.33 -2.82
N LEU A 303 5.63 -27.59 -3.06
CA LEU A 303 6.58 -26.66 -3.64
C LEU A 303 6.62 -26.74 -5.18
N PRO A 304 7.06 -25.67 -5.88
CA PRO A 304 7.42 -24.37 -5.31
C PRO A 304 6.19 -23.51 -4.98
N VAL A 305 6.37 -22.55 -4.07
CA VAL A 305 5.33 -21.57 -3.67
C VAL A 305 5.78 -20.15 -3.95
N VAL A 306 4.82 -19.23 -4.12
CA VAL A 306 5.08 -17.80 -4.19
C VAL A 306 4.75 -17.18 -2.83
N VAL A 307 5.67 -16.39 -2.29
CA VAL A 307 5.46 -15.62 -1.06
C VAL A 307 5.44 -14.13 -1.41
N LYS A 308 4.39 -13.43 -0.97
CA LYS A 308 4.17 -12.01 -1.30
C LYS A 308 3.38 -11.24 -0.24
N PRO A 309 3.46 -9.90 -0.23
CA PRO A 309 2.61 -9.07 0.64
C PRO A 309 1.12 -9.21 0.28
N VAL A 310 0.25 -8.95 1.26
CA VAL A 310 -1.21 -8.95 1.04
C VAL A 310 -1.70 -7.72 0.28
N ALA A 311 -0.96 -6.60 0.34
CA ALA A 311 -1.24 -5.38 -0.40
C ALA A 311 0.03 -4.89 -1.10
N GLY A 312 -0.10 -4.25 -2.27
CA GLY A 312 1.06 -3.78 -3.02
C GLY A 312 0.81 -3.72 -4.52
N SER A 313 1.86 -3.46 -5.29
CA SER A 313 1.81 -3.31 -6.76
C SER A 313 3.15 -3.67 -7.39
N GLY A 314 3.13 -4.12 -8.65
CA GLY A 314 4.31 -4.21 -9.52
C GLY A 314 5.36 -5.24 -9.06
N SER A 315 4.90 -6.38 -8.58
CA SER A 315 5.75 -7.49 -8.09
C SER A 315 6.69 -7.13 -6.93
N ILE A 316 6.48 -5.99 -6.25
CA ILE A 316 7.24 -5.64 -5.05
C ILE A 316 7.00 -6.69 -3.97
N GLY A 317 8.08 -7.26 -3.44
CA GLY A 317 8.02 -8.25 -2.36
C GLY A 317 7.60 -9.65 -2.81
N VAL A 318 7.51 -9.93 -4.12
CA VAL A 318 7.09 -11.25 -4.63
C VAL A 318 8.30 -12.13 -4.90
N LEU A 319 8.34 -13.33 -4.32
CA LEU A 319 9.42 -14.30 -4.50
C LEU A 319 8.89 -15.71 -4.73
N LEU A 320 9.42 -16.40 -5.76
CA LEU A 320 9.27 -17.85 -5.91
C LEU A 320 10.23 -18.57 -4.94
N CYS A 321 9.66 -19.33 -4.01
CA CYS A 321 10.37 -20.11 -3.02
C CYS A 321 10.37 -21.59 -3.42
N GLU A 322 11.55 -22.14 -3.69
CA GLU A 322 11.72 -23.54 -4.05
C GLU A 322 11.71 -24.47 -2.83
N THR A 323 11.99 -23.93 -1.64
CA THR A 323 11.95 -24.67 -0.38
C THR A 323 11.03 -24.01 0.65
N ALA A 324 10.54 -24.80 1.61
CA ALA A 324 9.76 -24.28 2.74
C ALA A 324 10.59 -23.35 3.64
N GLU A 325 11.90 -23.53 3.68
CA GLU A 325 12.81 -22.66 4.43
C GLU A 325 12.90 -21.28 3.77
N ASP A 326 13.01 -21.22 2.43
CA ASP A 326 13.00 -19.97 1.69
C ASP A 326 11.68 -19.21 1.88
N ALA A 327 10.56 -19.94 1.87
CA ALA A 327 9.24 -19.35 2.15
C ALA A 327 9.17 -18.73 3.55
N GLY A 328 9.74 -19.40 4.57
CA GLY A 328 9.83 -18.88 5.92
C GLY A 328 10.73 -17.65 6.03
N ARG A 329 11.94 -17.70 5.44
CA ARG A 329 12.88 -16.58 5.41
C ARG A 329 12.29 -15.35 4.72
N TRP A 330 11.65 -15.53 3.56
CA TRP A 330 11.06 -14.42 2.83
C TRP A 330 9.86 -13.82 3.55
N ALA A 331 9.00 -14.66 4.13
CA ALA A 331 7.90 -14.19 4.97
C ALA A 331 8.40 -13.36 6.15
N ASP A 332 9.49 -13.77 6.82
CA ASP A 332 10.07 -12.98 7.92
C ASP A 332 10.50 -11.59 7.45
N ARG A 333 11.18 -11.51 6.29
CA ARG A 333 11.60 -10.22 5.72
C ARG A 333 10.43 -9.28 5.42
N LEU A 334 9.33 -9.83 4.89
CA LEU A 334 8.11 -9.08 4.60
C LEU A 334 7.28 -8.73 5.84
N LEU A 335 7.44 -9.46 6.95
CA LEU A 335 6.69 -9.21 8.18
C LEU A 335 7.43 -8.25 9.11
N THR A 336 8.71 -8.51 9.35
CA THR A 336 9.52 -7.84 10.39
C THR A 336 10.75 -7.13 9.83
N GLY A 337 11.15 -7.48 8.60
CA GLY A 337 12.36 -6.98 7.97
C GLY A 337 12.21 -5.65 7.23
N PRO A 338 13.25 -5.25 6.46
CA PRO A 338 13.27 -4.00 5.72
C PRO A 338 12.22 -3.93 4.60
N ASP A 339 11.68 -5.09 4.20
CA ASP A 339 10.68 -5.23 3.14
C ASP A 339 9.24 -5.20 3.68
N SER A 340 9.07 -4.91 4.98
CA SER A 340 7.76 -4.85 5.63
C SER A 340 6.93 -3.65 5.18
N ASP A 341 5.68 -3.94 4.81
CA ASP A 341 4.67 -2.95 4.45
C ASP A 341 3.83 -2.47 5.66
N GLY A 342 4.12 -3.00 6.86
CA GLY A 342 3.41 -2.67 8.09
C GLY A 342 2.03 -3.32 8.23
N HIS A 343 1.58 -4.13 7.27
CA HIS A 343 0.30 -4.84 7.37
C HIS A 343 0.37 -6.07 8.30
N GLY A 344 1.57 -6.59 8.56
CA GLY A 344 1.79 -7.72 9.47
C GLY A 344 1.17 -9.04 8.98
N ARG A 345 0.94 -9.16 7.67
CA ARG A 345 0.33 -10.32 7.01
C ARG A 345 1.01 -10.55 5.66
N VAL A 346 1.26 -11.81 5.32
CA VAL A 346 1.81 -12.21 4.02
C VAL A 346 1.02 -13.38 3.46
N LEU A 347 1.05 -13.53 2.14
CA LEU A 347 0.34 -14.55 1.40
C LEU A 347 1.34 -15.57 0.84
N VAL A 348 1.09 -16.85 1.13
CA VAL A 348 1.79 -17.99 0.51
C VAL A 348 0.83 -18.63 -0.48
N GLU A 349 1.24 -18.74 -1.74
CA GLU A 349 0.41 -19.28 -2.83
C GLU A 349 1.12 -20.40 -3.59
N GLU A 350 0.36 -21.31 -4.19
CA GLU A 350 0.95 -22.32 -5.08
C GLU A 350 1.47 -21.63 -6.34
N TYR A 351 2.62 -22.09 -6.84
CA TYR A 351 3.11 -21.59 -8.12
C TYR A 351 2.31 -22.22 -9.28
N VAL A 352 1.39 -21.44 -9.88
CA VAL A 352 0.60 -21.89 -11.02
C VAL A 352 1.44 -21.88 -12.29
N THR A 353 1.86 -23.03 -12.80
CA THR A 353 2.65 -23.10 -14.04
C THR A 353 1.85 -22.78 -15.31
N GLY A 354 2.47 -22.07 -16.25
CA GLY A 354 1.88 -21.69 -17.55
C GLY A 354 2.28 -20.28 -18.01
N PRO A 355 1.97 -19.89 -19.25
CA PRO A 355 2.15 -18.50 -19.70
C PRO A 355 1.27 -17.55 -18.89
N GLU A 356 1.75 -16.33 -18.68
CA GLU A 356 1.04 -15.27 -17.98
C GLU A 356 0.47 -14.27 -18.99
N TYR A 357 -0.75 -13.83 -18.70
CA TYR A 357 -1.49 -12.86 -19.48
C TYR A 357 -2.07 -11.81 -18.54
N SER A 358 -2.40 -10.65 -19.10
CA SER A 358 -3.45 -9.82 -18.51
C SER A 358 -4.63 -9.68 -19.47
N VAL A 359 -5.81 -9.45 -18.90
CA VAL A 359 -7.01 -9.13 -19.65
C VAL A 359 -7.42 -7.75 -19.19
N GLU A 360 -7.42 -6.81 -20.14
CA GLU A 360 -7.85 -5.45 -19.89
C GLU A 360 -9.34 -5.36 -20.21
N THR A 361 -10.11 -4.87 -19.25
CA THR A 361 -11.55 -4.66 -19.39
C THR A 361 -11.90 -3.20 -19.18
N PHE A 362 -13.06 -2.82 -19.72
CA PHE A 362 -13.72 -1.56 -19.38
C PHE A 362 -15.18 -1.83 -19.10
N ASP A 363 -15.64 -1.48 -17.90
CA ASP A 363 -16.88 -1.97 -17.30
C ASP A 363 -16.92 -3.52 -17.42
N ASP A 364 -18.01 -4.09 -17.95
CA ASP A 364 -18.19 -5.54 -18.12
C ASP A 364 -17.75 -6.06 -19.51
N ARG A 365 -16.84 -5.35 -20.19
CA ARG A 365 -16.38 -5.70 -21.54
C ARG A 365 -14.88 -5.96 -21.58
N VAL A 366 -14.51 -7.07 -22.22
CA VAL A 366 -13.10 -7.33 -22.58
C VAL A 366 -12.70 -6.39 -23.70
N VAL A 367 -11.60 -5.67 -23.50
CA VAL A 367 -10.98 -4.80 -24.51
C VAL A 367 -9.94 -5.59 -25.29
N THR A 368 -9.01 -6.24 -24.57
CA THR A 368 -7.98 -7.08 -25.20
C THR A 368 -7.33 -8.02 -24.18
N VAL A 369 -6.77 -9.12 -24.67
CA VAL A 369 -5.86 -10.00 -23.92
C VAL A 369 -4.44 -9.58 -24.26
N VAL A 370 -3.60 -9.39 -23.24
CA VAL A 370 -2.21 -8.92 -23.35
C VAL A 370 -1.28 -10.05 -22.94
N GLY A 371 -0.29 -10.36 -23.77
CA GLY A 371 0.76 -11.33 -23.46
C GLY A 371 1.82 -10.68 -22.57
N LYS A 372 2.28 -11.38 -21.52
CA LYS A 372 3.34 -10.88 -20.64
C LYS A 372 4.68 -11.56 -20.90
N HIS A 373 5.75 -10.78 -20.85
CA HIS A 373 7.14 -11.25 -20.81
C HIS A 373 7.71 -11.01 -19.42
N LEU A 374 8.21 -12.07 -18.80
CA LEU A 374 8.75 -12.04 -17.44
C LEU A 374 10.25 -12.36 -17.47
N GLY A 375 10.99 -11.73 -16.56
CA GLY A 375 12.39 -12.03 -16.29
C GLY A 375 12.58 -13.38 -15.61
N ALA A 376 13.83 -13.67 -15.22
CA ALA A 376 14.19 -14.93 -14.61
C ALA A 376 13.64 -15.10 -13.19
N VAL A 377 13.23 -16.34 -12.87
CA VAL A 377 12.96 -16.79 -11.50
C VAL A 377 14.22 -16.62 -10.63
N PRO A 378 14.09 -16.33 -9.32
CA PRO A 378 12.88 -16.39 -8.50
C PRO A 378 11.99 -15.13 -8.52
N HIS A 379 12.31 -14.14 -9.38
CA HIS A 379 11.57 -12.89 -9.49
C HIS A 379 10.68 -12.85 -10.73
N PHE A 380 9.76 -11.87 -10.77
CA PHE A 380 8.77 -11.72 -11.84
C PHE A 380 8.79 -10.30 -12.43
N VAL A 381 10.00 -9.81 -12.73
CA VAL A 381 10.16 -8.48 -13.36
C VAL A 381 9.63 -8.55 -14.78
N GLU A 382 8.57 -7.80 -15.09
CA GLU A 382 8.05 -7.80 -16.46
C GLU A 382 8.99 -7.00 -17.37
N THR A 383 9.38 -7.62 -18.48
CA THR A 383 10.33 -7.10 -19.49
C THR A 383 9.63 -6.64 -20.77
N GLY A 384 8.34 -6.93 -20.92
CA GLY A 384 7.56 -6.49 -22.06
C GLY A 384 6.15 -7.07 -22.11
N HIS A 385 5.35 -6.54 -23.03
CA HIS A 385 3.98 -6.99 -23.29
C HIS A 385 3.65 -6.97 -24.79
N ASP A 386 2.77 -7.87 -25.21
CA ASP A 386 2.25 -7.96 -26.59
C ASP A 386 0.74 -7.76 -26.60
N VAL A 387 0.25 -6.95 -27.54
CA VAL A 387 -1.16 -6.58 -27.66
C VAL A 387 -1.62 -6.77 -29.11
N PRO A 388 -2.65 -7.60 -29.38
CA PRO A 388 -3.15 -8.64 -28.51
C PRO A 388 -2.08 -9.73 -28.24
N ALA A 389 -2.34 -10.58 -27.25
CA ALA A 389 -1.52 -11.73 -26.92
C ALA A 389 -1.45 -12.74 -28.07
N ARG A 390 -0.33 -13.47 -28.18
CA ARG A 390 -0.18 -14.63 -29.08
C ARG A 390 -0.88 -15.88 -28.52
N ALA A 391 -2.17 -15.77 -28.21
CA ALA A 391 -3.03 -16.85 -27.75
C ALA A 391 -4.07 -17.17 -28.83
N ASP A 392 -4.48 -18.43 -28.95
CA ASP A 392 -5.53 -18.80 -29.92
C ASP A 392 -6.90 -18.22 -29.51
N GLU A 393 -7.86 -18.16 -30.44
CA GLU A 393 -9.18 -17.57 -30.19
C GLU A 393 -9.90 -18.22 -28.99
N ARG A 394 -9.72 -19.52 -28.79
CA ARG A 394 -10.36 -20.26 -27.71
C ARG A 394 -9.70 -19.92 -26.37
N GLU A 395 -8.38 -19.77 -26.34
CA GLU A 395 -7.62 -19.31 -25.18
C GLU A 395 -8.02 -17.89 -24.79
N GLN A 396 -8.08 -16.97 -25.76
CA GLN A 396 -8.53 -15.60 -25.53
C GLN A 396 -9.95 -15.56 -24.96
N ALA A 397 -10.89 -16.32 -25.54
CA ALA A 397 -12.25 -16.42 -25.04
C ALA A 397 -12.30 -16.92 -23.58
N ARG A 398 -11.57 -18.01 -23.26
CA ARG A 398 -11.54 -18.54 -21.88
C ARG A 398 -10.93 -17.55 -20.89
N LEU A 399 -9.88 -16.82 -21.28
CA LEU A 399 -9.25 -15.79 -20.46
C LEU A 399 -10.25 -14.66 -20.18
N GLY A 400 -10.91 -14.16 -21.23
CA GLY A 400 -11.93 -13.13 -21.13
C GLY A 400 -13.12 -13.53 -20.25
N GLU A 401 -13.70 -14.71 -20.47
CA GLU A 401 -14.81 -15.24 -19.67
C GLU A 401 -14.43 -15.41 -18.20
N THR A 402 -13.23 -15.93 -17.91
CA THR A 402 -12.74 -16.08 -16.53
C THR A 402 -12.58 -14.72 -15.86
N THR A 403 -12.06 -13.73 -16.58
CA THR A 403 -11.94 -12.34 -16.08
C THR A 403 -13.31 -11.75 -15.77
N LEU A 404 -14.28 -11.82 -16.68
CA LEU A 404 -15.62 -11.27 -16.43
C LEU A 404 -16.32 -11.93 -15.24
N ARG A 405 -16.14 -13.25 -15.05
CA ARG A 405 -16.60 -13.95 -13.84
C ARG A 405 -15.94 -13.43 -12.56
N ALA A 406 -14.64 -13.15 -12.61
CA ALA A 406 -13.90 -12.59 -11.48
C ALA A 406 -14.39 -11.19 -11.12
N LEU A 407 -14.58 -10.32 -12.11
CA LEU A 407 -15.11 -8.96 -11.92
C LEU A 407 -16.52 -8.98 -11.31
N ALA A 408 -17.38 -9.88 -11.79
CA ALA A 408 -18.73 -10.06 -11.26
C ALA A 408 -18.70 -10.55 -9.80
N ALA A 409 -17.85 -11.52 -9.47
CA ALA A 409 -17.68 -12.03 -8.10
C ALA A 409 -17.19 -10.95 -7.13
N LEU A 410 -16.32 -10.05 -7.59
CA LEU A 410 -15.80 -8.94 -6.79
C LEU A 410 -16.74 -7.73 -6.75
N ARG A 411 -17.82 -7.73 -7.56
CA ARG A 411 -18.76 -6.63 -7.76
C ARG A 411 -18.10 -5.34 -8.26
N LEU A 412 -17.06 -5.47 -9.09
CA LEU A 412 -16.29 -4.32 -9.56
C LEU A 412 -17.00 -3.59 -10.72
N GLY A 413 -17.21 -4.27 -11.87
CA GLY A 413 -18.11 -3.91 -12.98
C GLY A 413 -18.12 -2.46 -13.50
N TRP A 414 -17.15 -1.62 -13.13
CA TRP A 414 -17.17 -0.18 -13.37
C TRP A 414 -15.77 0.29 -13.75
N GLY A 415 -15.67 0.98 -14.89
CA GLY A 415 -14.43 1.56 -15.38
C GLY A 415 -13.38 0.50 -15.75
N PRO A 416 -12.09 0.87 -15.80
CA PRO A 416 -11.04 -0.04 -16.22
C PRO A 416 -10.68 -1.09 -15.15
N ALA A 417 -10.37 -2.31 -15.58
CA ALA A 417 -9.70 -3.29 -14.73
C ALA A 417 -8.58 -4.01 -15.48
N HIS A 418 -7.47 -4.22 -14.77
CA HIS A 418 -6.31 -4.98 -15.19
C HIS A 418 -6.30 -6.31 -14.43
N THR A 419 -6.66 -7.39 -15.11
CA THR A 419 -6.72 -8.72 -14.50
C THR A 419 -5.59 -9.59 -15.00
N GLU A 420 -4.73 -10.05 -14.10
CA GLU A 420 -3.59 -10.92 -14.36
C GLU A 420 -4.01 -12.38 -14.19
N LEU A 421 -3.70 -13.24 -15.16
CA LEU A 421 -4.02 -14.66 -15.14
C LEU A 421 -2.83 -15.48 -15.62
N ARG A 422 -2.72 -16.71 -15.12
CA ARG A 422 -1.87 -17.75 -15.72
C ARG A 422 -2.72 -18.82 -16.37
N LEU A 423 -2.38 -19.18 -17.60
CA LEU A 423 -3.06 -20.26 -18.31
C LEU A 423 -2.40 -21.59 -17.94
N SER A 424 -2.97 -22.26 -16.95
CA SER A 424 -2.50 -23.58 -16.53
C SER A 424 -3.03 -24.69 -17.44
N ARG A 425 -2.52 -25.92 -17.27
CA ARG A 425 -3.07 -27.11 -17.94
C ARG A 425 -4.56 -27.37 -17.62
N ARG A 426 -5.06 -26.82 -16.51
CA ARG A 426 -6.47 -26.93 -16.08
C ARG A 426 -7.35 -25.78 -16.58
N GLY A 427 -6.75 -24.79 -17.24
CA GLY A 427 -7.41 -23.55 -17.67
C GLY A 427 -6.85 -22.30 -16.98
N PRO A 428 -7.44 -21.12 -17.28
CA PRO A 428 -7.05 -19.85 -16.67
C PRO A 428 -7.21 -19.85 -15.15
N VAL A 429 -6.21 -19.32 -14.46
CA VAL A 429 -6.22 -19.10 -13.01
C VAL A 429 -5.96 -17.62 -12.78
N VAL A 430 -6.86 -16.95 -12.06
CA VAL A 430 -6.74 -15.53 -11.73
C VAL A 430 -5.61 -15.36 -10.73
N ILE A 431 -4.58 -14.63 -11.13
CA ILE A 431 -3.49 -14.24 -10.25
C ILE A 431 -3.88 -12.99 -9.50
N GLU A 432 -4.39 -11.95 -10.16
CA GLU A 432 -4.78 -10.71 -9.49
C GLU A 432 -5.77 -9.89 -10.34
N VAL A 433 -6.78 -9.29 -9.71
CA VAL A 433 -7.68 -8.28 -10.29
C VAL A 433 -7.31 -6.92 -9.70
N ASN A 434 -6.92 -5.98 -10.56
CA ASN A 434 -6.57 -4.61 -10.18
C ASN A 434 -7.62 -3.63 -10.76
N PRO A 435 -8.32 -2.83 -9.94
CA PRO A 435 -9.44 -1.99 -10.37
C PRO A 435 -8.99 -0.66 -11.00
N ARG A 436 -8.05 -0.74 -11.93
CA ARG A 436 -7.48 0.40 -12.66
C ARG A 436 -6.87 -0.06 -13.98
N LEU A 437 -6.41 0.90 -14.78
CA LEU A 437 -5.59 0.65 -15.95
C LEU A 437 -4.26 -0.03 -15.59
N ALA A 438 -3.79 -0.89 -16.50
CA ALA A 438 -2.45 -1.46 -16.46
C ALA A 438 -1.35 -0.38 -16.36
N GLY A 439 -0.26 -0.73 -15.68
CA GLY A 439 0.91 0.15 -15.52
C GLY A 439 1.84 0.13 -16.73
N GLY A 440 2.93 0.92 -16.67
CA GLY A 440 4.05 0.80 -17.62
C GLY A 440 3.69 1.11 -19.07
N MET A 441 2.84 2.12 -19.32
CA MET A 441 2.43 2.55 -20.66
C MET A 441 1.72 1.47 -21.52
N ILE A 442 1.33 0.33 -20.94
CA ILE A 442 0.48 -0.68 -21.60
C ILE A 442 -0.80 -0.07 -22.20
N PRO A 443 -1.50 0.89 -21.54
CA PRO A 443 -2.65 1.55 -22.15
C PRO A 443 -2.36 2.22 -23.50
N VAL A 444 -1.14 2.71 -23.72
CA VAL A 444 -0.72 3.31 -24.99
C VAL A 444 -0.52 2.24 -26.07
N ALA A 445 0.07 1.10 -25.72
CA ALA A 445 0.18 -0.02 -26.64
C ALA A 445 -1.20 -0.53 -27.07
N ILE A 446 -2.17 -0.56 -26.14
CA ILE A 446 -3.56 -0.93 -26.41
C ILE A 446 -4.24 0.09 -27.32
N GLU A 447 -4.19 1.37 -26.97
CA GLU A 447 -4.74 2.46 -27.78
C GLU A 447 -4.26 2.36 -29.23
N ARG A 448 -2.95 2.17 -29.43
CA ARG A 448 -2.36 2.12 -30.78
C ARG A 448 -2.63 0.81 -31.50
N ALA A 449 -2.79 -0.31 -30.80
CA ALA A 449 -3.12 -1.60 -31.39
C ALA A 449 -4.61 -1.71 -31.77
N THR A 450 -5.51 -1.31 -30.87
CA THR A 450 -6.96 -1.55 -31.00
C THR A 450 -7.77 -0.31 -31.39
N GLY A 451 -7.19 0.90 -31.26
CA GLY A 451 -7.89 2.16 -31.42
C GLY A 451 -8.71 2.59 -30.19
N THR A 452 -8.64 1.84 -29.08
CA THR A 452 -9.40 2.13 -27.85
C THR A 452 -8.55 2.91 -26.86
N ASP A 453 -8.83 4.20 -26.68
CA ASP A 453 -8.18 5.00 -25.63
C ASP A 453 -8.85 4.77 -24.26
N LEU A 454 -8.25 3.88 -23.46
CA LEU A 454 -8.75 3.58 -22.12
C LEU A 454 -8.49 4.69 -21.10
N VAL A 455 -7.50 5.57 -21.32
CA VAL A 455 -7.29 6.74 -20.46
C VAL A 455 -8.44 7.71 -20.66
N ASP A 456 -8.70 8.04 -21.92
CA ASP A 456 -9.79 8.91 -22.31
C ASP A 456 -11.13 8.30 -21.85
N ALA A 457 -11.40 7.02 -22.10
CA ALA A 457 -12.61 6.35 -21.61
C ALA A 457 -12.78 6.44 -20.08
N THR A 458 -11.70 6.26 -19.32
CA THR A 458 -11.72 6.37 -17.84
C THR A 458 -12.10 7.78 -17.40
N ILE A 459 -11.49 8.80 -18.00
CA ILE A 459 -11.80 10.20 -17.68
C ILE A 459 -13.25 10.55 -18.01
N ALA A 460 -13.77 10.12 -19.17
CA ALA A 460 -15.19 10.30 -19.49
C ALA A 460 -16.09 9.65 -18.43
N ARG A 461 -15.79 8.40 -18.05
CA ARG A 461 -16.59 7.63 -17.10
C ARG A 461 -16.63 8.29 -15.72
N VAL A 462 -15.48 8.77 -15.23
CA VAL A 462 -15.35 9.49 -13.96
C VAL A 462 -16.11 10.83 -13.97
N CYS A 463 -16.13 11.53 -15.11
CA CYS A 463 -16.83 12.81 -15.24
C CYS A 463 -18.30 12.68 -15.66
N GLY A 464 -18.83 11.47 -15.79
CA GLY A 464 -20.21 11.24 -16.27
C GLY A 464 -20.44 11.68 -17.73
N GLN A 465 -19.38 11.72 -18.54
CA GLN A 465 -19.43 12.08 -19.95
C GLN A 465 -19.53 10.83 -20.85
N PRO A 466 -19.97 10.96 -22.11
CA PRO A 466 -20.01 9.86 -23.06
C PRO A 466 -18.63 9.23 -23.28
N ALA A 467 -18.61 7.90 -23.47
CA ALA A 467 -17.39 7.19 -23.83
C ALA A 467 -16.87 7.67 -25.21
N PRO A 468 -15.55 7.67 -25.42
CA PRO A 468 -14.99 8.04 -26.71
C PRO A 468 -15.32 7.00 -27.79
N GLU A 469 -15.33 7.48 -29.03
CA GLU A 469 -15.37 6.60 -30.19
C GLU A 469 -14.08 5.78 -30.28
N THR A 470 -14.19 4.51 -30.68
CA THR A 470 -13.02 3.68 -30.96
C THR A 470 -12.48 4.01 -32.35
N GLY A 471 -11.21 4.39 -32.41
CA GLY A 471 -10.53 4.70 -33.67
C GLY A 471 -10.06 3.46 -34.43
N ALA A 472 -9.32 3.68 -35.52
CA ALA A 472 -8.60 2.62 -36.21
C ALA A 472 -7.28 2.33 -35.48
N GLY A 473 -7.09 1.10 -35.03
CA GLY A 473 -5.82 0.61 -34.50
C GLY A 473 -4.91 0.03 -35.59
N ALA A 474 -3.62 -0.12 -35.28
CA ALA A 474 -2.65 -0.75 -36.18
C ALA A 474 -2.84 -2.28 -36.31
N GLY A 475 -3.65 -2.88 -35.45
CA GLY A 475 -3.85 -4.32 -35.34
C GLY A 475 -3.04 -4.91 -34.19
N HIS A 476 -1.73 -4.62 -34.13
CA HIS A 476 -0.84 -5.11 -33.09
C HIS A 476 0.08 -4.01 -32.53
N GLY A 477 0.42 -4.17 -31.26
CA GLY A 477 1.35 -3.34 -30.50
C GLY A 477 2.23 -4.20 -29.59
N ALA A 478 3.44 -3.74 -29.33
CA ALA A 478 4.35 -4.37 -28.41
C ALA A 478 5.07 -3.30 -27.60
N ILE A 479 5.24 -3.56 -26.31
CA ILE A 479 6.10 -2.75 -25.44
C ILE A 479 7.22 -3.62 -24.88
N ARG A 480 8.42 -3.07 -24.83
CA ARG A 480 9.60 -3.70 -24.21
C ARG A 480 10.22 -2.72 -23.23
N PHE A 481 10.78 -3.23 -22.14
CA PHE A 481 11.39 -2.43 -21.08
C PHE A 481 12.90 -2.65 -21.05
N LEU A 482 13.64 -1.54 -20.92
CA LEU A 482 15.06 -1.57 -20.61
C LEU A 482 15.17 -1.77 -19.10
N VAL A 483 15.83 -2.83 -18.66
CA VAL A 483 15.96 -3.19 -17.24
C VAL A 483 17.42 -3.02 -16.82
N ALA A 484 17.63 -2.43 -15.65
CA ALA A 484 18.95 -2.20 -15.10
C ALA A 484 19.71 -3.51 -14.88
N PRO A 485 20.94 -3.64 -15.41
CA PRO A 485 21.75 -4.83 -15.19
C PRO A 485 22.34 -4.90 -13.77
N HIS A 486 22.57 -3.74 -13.14
CA HIS A 486 23.11 -3.61 -11.78
C HIS A 486 22.71 -2.26 -11.16
N GLY A 487 22.94 -2.13 -9.85
CA GLY A 487 22.73 -0.87 -9.13
C GLY A 487 23.88 0.11 -9.33
N GLY A 488 23.63 1.39 -9.08
CA GLY A 488 24.62 2.46 -9.21
C GLY A 488 23.99 3.81 -9.49
N THR A 489 24.77 4.74 -10.02
CA THR A 489 24.29 6.05 -10.48
C THR A 489 24.31 6.09 -11.99
N VAL A 490 23.22 6.54 -12.61
CA VAL A 490 23.14 6.77 -14.06
C VAL A 490 24.13 7.88 -14.43
N ALA A 491 25.25 7.53 -15.06
CA ALA A 491 26.28 8.47 -15.46
C ALA A 491 25.91 9.18 -16.77
N ALA A 492 25.42 8.41 -17.74
CA ALA A 492 25.03 8.91 -19.05
C ALA A 492 23.89 8.09 -19.65
N LEU A 493 23.15 8.72 -20.55
CA LEU A 493 22.09 8.12 -21.36
C LEU A 493 22.44 8.39 -22.83
N ALA A 494 22.38 7.36 -23.68
CA ALA A 494 22.48 7.56 -25.12
C ALA A 494 21.31 8.43 -25.63
N ASP A 495 21.53 9.18 -26.70
CA ASP A 495 20.48 10.00 -27.33
C ASP A 495 19.29 9.11 -27.73
N PRO A 496 18.06 9.38 -27.24
CA PRO A 496 16.89 8.58 -27.60
C PRO A 496 16.35 8.85 -29.02
N GLU A 497 16.79 9.90 -29.72
CA GLU A 497 16.23 10.26 -31.03
C GLU A 497 16.35 9.16 -32.11
N PRO A 498 17.47 8.41 -32.23
CA PRO A 498 17.54 7.25 -33.11
C PRO A 498 16.47 6.19 -32.79
N ALA A 499 16.21 5.93 -31.50
CA ALA A 499 15.17 4.99 -31.06
C ALA A 499 13.76 5.50 -31.42
N ARG A 500 13.50 6.80 -31.24
CA ARG A 500 12.25 7.46 -31.61
C ARG A 500 12.02 7.56 -33.12
N SER A 501 13.06 7.33 -33.93
CA SER A 501 13.02 7.41 -35.39
C SER A 501 12.83 6.05 -36.08
N VAL A 502 12.75 4.95 -35.33
CA VAL A 502 12.55 3.61 -35.90
C VAL A 502 11.18 3.55 -36.61
N PRO A 503 11.10 3.16 -37.89
CA PRO A 503 9.81 3.08 -38.60
C PRO A 503 8.81 2.16 -37.89
N GLY A 504 7.62 2.69 -37.61
CA GLY A 504 6.56 1.98 -36.87
C GLY A 504 6.61 2.15 -35.34
N ILE A 505 7.59 2.92 -34.82
CA ILE A 505 7.65 3.22 -33.39
C ILE A 505 6.56 4.23 -33.02
N VAL A 506 5.93 4.02 -31.86
CA VAL A 506 5.03 4.98 -31.24
C VAL A 506 5.85 5.93 -30.37
N THR A 507 6.71 5.39 -29.52
CA THR A 507 7.65 6.14 -28.68
C THR A 507 8.74 5.23 -28.13
N ALA A 508 9.89 5.80 -27.78
CA ALA A 508 10.96 5.12 -27.06
C ALA A 508 11.67 6.13 -26.16
N ASP A 509 11.65 5.89 -24.84
CA ASP A 509 12.04 6.89 -23.85
C ASP A 509 12.65 6.26 -22.59
N TYR A 510 13.54 7.00 -21.94
CA TYR A 510 13.99 6.71 -20.58
C TYR A 510 12.95 7.18 -19.55
N ILE A 511 12.89 6.48 -18.43
CA ILE A 511 12.13 6.87 -17.24
C ILE A 511 13.06 7.30 -16.09
N VAL A 512 14.36 7.38 -16.36
CA VAL A 512 15.41 7.89 -15.48
C VAL A 512 16.16 9.04 -16.16
N ALA A 513 16.87 9.84 -15.37
CA ALA A 513 17.76 10.89 -15.82
C ALA A 513 19.21 10.63 -15.37
N ALA A 514 20.17 11.28 -16.02
CA ALA A 514 21.55 11.28 -15.55
C ALA A 514 21.62 11.88 -14.13
N GLY A 515 22.36 11.21 -13.24
CA GLY A 515 22.44 11.50 -11.81
C GLY A 515 21.46 10.72 -10.95
N ASP A 516 20.46 10.03 -11.51
CA ASP A 516 19.54 9.20 -10.74
C ASP A 516 20.26 7.97 -10.15
N THR A 517 19.89 7.62 -8.92
CA THR A 517 20.33 6.37 -8.28
C THR A 517 19.42 5.21 -8.66
N VAL A 518 20.01 4.13 -9.14
CA VAL A 518 19.36 2.87 -9.45
C VAL A 518 19.68 1.86 -8.36
N THR A 519 18.65 1.35 -7.71
CA THR A 519 18.75 0.23 -6.76
C THR A 519 18.00 -0.95 -7.34
N ILE A 520 18.69 -2.10 -7.47
CA ILE A 520 18.05 -3.34 -7.92
C ILE A 520 17.12 -3.85 -6.83
N SER A 521 15.83 -3.86 -7.14
CA SER A 521 14.74 -4.24 -6.26
C SER A 521 14.01 -5.50 -6.71
N HIS A 522 14.38 -6.03 -7.88
CA HIS A 522 13.72 -7.13 -8.57
C HIS A 522 12.22 -6.88 -8.80
N SER A 523 11.88 -5.63 -9.14
CA SER A 523 10.52 -5.17 -9.39
C SER A 523 10.46 -4.26 -10.62
N PHE A 524 9.27 -3.71 -10.92
CA PHE A 524 9.12 -2.71 -12.00
C PHE A 524 10.02 -1.47 -11.84
N ARG A 525 10.55 -1.22 -10.64
CA ARG A 525 11.46 -0.09 -10.36
C ARG A 525 12.84 -0.24 -10.98
N ASP A 526 13.17 -1.45 -11.44
CA ASP A 526 14.44 -1.74 -12.09
C ASP A 526 14.41 -1.34 -13.57
N ARG A 527 13.25 -0.88 -14.08
CA ARG A 527 13.11 -0.39 -15.45
C ARG A 527 13.76 1.00 -15.58
N LEU A 528 14.54 1.18 -16.64
CA LEU A 528 15.24 2.42 -16.99
C LEU A 528 14.60 3.15 -18.16
N GLY A 529 13.88 2.42 -19.00
CA GLY A 529 13.23 2.95 -20.20
C GLY A 529 12.29 1.94 -20.83
N TYR A 530 11.66 2.36 -21.93
CA TYR A 530 10.73 1.53 -22.67
C TYR A 530 10.68 1.92 -24.14
N ALA A 531 10.22 1.00 -24.98
CA ALA A 531 9.94 1.25 -26.40
C ALA A 531 8.60 0.60 -26.77
N ILE A 532 7.75 1.32 -27.51
CA ILE A 532 6.43 0.87 -27.96
C ILE A 532 6.40 0.87 -29.48
N GLY A 533 6.32 -0.32 -30.09
CA GLY A 533 6.19 -0.50 -31.54
C GLY A 533 4.81 -0.99 -31.93
N THR A 534 4.39 -0.72 -33.16
CA THR A 534 3.14 -1.23 -33.73
C THR A 534 3.33 -1.84 -35.11
N GLY A 535 2.35 -2.62 -35.56
CA GLY A 535 2.36 -3.24 -36.87
C GLY A 535 1.07 -3.99 -37.19
N PRO A 536 0.92 -4.44 -38.45
CA PRO A 536 -0.25 -5.21 -38.88
C PRO A 536 -0.31 -6.61 -38.24
N ASP A 537 0.83 -7.13 -37.79
CA ASP A 537 1.00 -8.42 -37.13
C ASP A 537 1.91 -8.32 -35.89
N ALA A 538 1.83 -9.33 -35.03
CA ALA A 538 2.58 -9.38 -33.78
C ALA A 538 4.12 -9.37 -33.99
N GLU A 539 4.61 -10.02 -35.06
CA GLU A 539 6.03 -10.09 -35.36
C GLU A 539 6.60 -8.72 -35.73
N THR A 540 5.87 -7.95 -36.51
CA THR A 540 6.25 -6.58 -36.88
C THR A 540 6.30 -5.67 -35.66
N ALA A 541 5.26 -5.67 -34.83
CA ALA A 541 5.20 -4.83 -33.63
C ALA A 541 6.35 -5.13 -32.65
N GLU A 542 6.60 -6.43 -32.41
CA GLU A 542 7.70 -6.91 -31.57
C GLU A 542 9.06 -6.51 -32.10
N ARG A 543 9.31 -6.72 -33.40
CA ARG A 543 10.58 -6.35 -34.04
C ARG A 543 10.84 -4.86 -33.92
N VAL A 544 9.84 -4.01 -34.15
CA VAL A 544 9.96 -2.55 -34.05
C VAL A 544 10.28 -2.13 -32.62
N ALA A 545 9.53 -2.64 -31.63
CA ALA A 545 9.78 -2.33 -30.22
C ALA A 545 11.19 -2.78 -29.78
N GLY A 546 11.60 -3.99 -30.17
CA GLY A 546 12.93 -4.52 -29.86
C GLY A 546 14.07 -3.73 -30.52
N GLN A 547 13.92 -3.34 -31.79
CA GLN A 547 14.90 -2.53 -32.51
C GLN A 547 15.09 -1.15 -31.87
N ALA A 548 13.99 -0.48 -31.49
CA ALA A 548 14.08 0.80 -30.81
C ALA A 548 14.65 0.65 -29.39
N LEU A 549 14.27 -0.39 -28.65
CA LEU A 549 14.82 -0.62 -27.32
C LEU A 549 16.33 -0.84 -27.34
N ALA A 550 16.84 -1.56 -28.34
CA ALA A 550 18.27 -1.82 -28.50
C ALA A 550 19.09 -0.55 -28.82
N LEU A 551 18.44 0.55 -29.17
CA LEU A 551 19.06 1.86 -29.38
C LEU A 551 19.04 2.74 -28.12
N LEU A 552 18.31 2.32 -27.07
CA LEU A 552 18.43 2.91 -25.74
C LEU A 552 19.58 2.25 -24.99
N ASP A 553 20.47 3.05 -24.43
CA ASP A 553 21.63 2.57 -23.68
C ASP A 553 21.94 3.50 -22.49
N THR A 554 22.35 2.91 -21.38
CA THR A 554 22.60 3.61 -20.12
C THR A 554 23.95 3.22 -19.56
N GLU A 555 24.80 4.21 -19.29
CA GLU A 555 26.02 4.00 -18.52
C GLU A 555 25.69 4.14 -17.03
N ILE A 556 25.88 3.07 -16.26
CA ILE A 556 25.68 3.07 -14.81
C ILE A 556 27.04 2.86 -14.15
N THR A 557 27.45 3.82 -13.32
CA THR A 557 28.66 3.67 -12.51
C THR A 557 28.28 3.02 -11.20
N GLU A 558 28.91 1.88 -10.88
CA GLU A 558 28.74 1.25 -9.58
C GLU A 558 29.12 2.22 -8.46
N THR A 559 28.21 2.42 -7.52
CA THR A 559 28.54 3.13 -6.29
C THR A 559 29.42 2.20 -5.45
N PRO A 560 30.66 2.58 -5.07
CA PRO A 560 31.50 1.73 -4.26
C PRO A 560 30.77 1.39 -2.96
N VAL A 561 30.47 0.11 -2.75
CA VAL A 561 29.93 -0.36 -1.48
C VAL A 561 31.04 -0.18 -0.45
N GLY A 562 30.89 0.82 0.43
CA GLY A 562 31.79 0.98 1.56
C GLY A 562 31.80 -0.29 2.43
N PRO A 563 32.84 -0.53 3.27
CA PRO A 563 33.13 -1.86 3.86
C PRO A 563 32.12 -2.45 4.86
N CYS A 564 30.85 -2.02 4.88
CA CYS A 564 29.88 -2.40 5.92
C CYS A 564 28.83 -3.45 5.48
N GLU A 565 28.79 -3.88 4.21
CA GLU A 565 27.73 -4.80 3.73
C GLU A 565 28.21 -6.20 3.34
N ALA A 566 29.47 -6.56 3.58
CA ALA A 566 29.99 -7.89 3.26
C ALA A 566 29.58 -9.02 4.24
N VAL A 567 28.60 -8.80 5.12
CA VAL A 567 28.07 -9.84 6.04
C VAL A 567 26.56 -9.98 5.91
N ARG A 568 26.05 -10.17 4.69
CA ARG A 568 24.65 -10.59 4.42
C ARG A 568 24.55 -11.39 3.12
N GLN A 569 25.12 -12.60 3.11
CA GLN A 569 24.70 -13.66 2.18
C GLN A 569 23.79 -14.63 2.92
#